data_AF-A0A2V7DQ81-F1
#
_entry.id   AF-A0A2V7DQ81-F1
#
_cell.length_a   1.000
_cell.length_b   1.000
_cell.length_c   1.000
_cell.angle_alpha   90.00
_cell.angle_beta   90.00
_cell.angle_gamma   90.00
#
_symmetry.space_group_name_H-M   'P 1'
#
loop_
_entity.id
_entity.type
_entity.pdbx_description
1 polymer ?
#
loop_
_entity_poly.entity_id
_entity_poly.type
_entity_poly.pdbx_seq_one_letter_code
_entity_poly.pdbx_strand_id
1 'polypeptide(L)'
;MRYLSLLIAACLLSGAGESAAQNVPLTAEQQTFVQRYVDAVRAKDTGRLKALVHPKSLACIRSDSASFFDDVFASRIRDQVEIQYQASAQPVPPGRPLLMEGDVTYPVRPTHWVQIDLAPGATAERPRRRWRSIARPKRRPRPRTSVRVSWSRT
;
A
#
# COMPACT_ATOMS: atom_id res chain seq x y z
N MET A 1 2.28 -50.04 31.87
CA MET A 1 2.63 -50.22 30.44
C MET A 1 1.77 -49.23 29.64
N ARG A 2 2.30 -48.03 29.33
CA ARG A 2 3.02 -47.68 28.08
C ARG A 2 2.13 -47.65 26.82
N TYR A 3 1.10 -46.80 26.79
CA TYR A 3 0.50 -46.33 25.52
C TYR A 3 0.29 -44.81 25.50
N LEU A 4 1.12 -44.09 26.27
CA LEU A 4 1.10 -42.63 26.42
C LEU A 4 2.21 -42.00 25.57
N SER A 5 2.37 -42.38 24.29
CA SER A 5 3.48 -41.85 23.46
C SER A 5 3.26 -41.84 21.93
N LEU A 6 2.10 -42.19 21.38
CA LEU A 6 1.92 -42.27 19.91
C LEU A 6 0.92 -41.28 19.30
N LEU A 7 0.31 -40.38 20.07
CA LEU A 7 -0.59 -39.34 19.53
C LEU A 7 0.06 -37.95 19.38
N ILE A 8 1.36 -37.81 19.68
CA ILE A 8 2.08 -36.52 19.58
C ILE A 8 2.76 -36.33 18.20
N ALA A 9 2.75 -37.35 17.34
CA ALA A 9 3.47 -37.31 16.06
C ALA A 9 2.65 -36.82 14.83
N ALA A 10 1.37 -36.45 14.99
CA ALA A 10 0.50 -36.11 13.86
C ALA A 10 0.00 -34.65 13.80
N CYS A 11 0.30 -33.81 14.81
CA CYS A 11 -0.19 -32.41 14.86
C CYS A 11 0.86 -31.34 14.48
N LEU A 12 2.06 -31.73 14.01
CA LEU A 12 3.12 -30.77 13.64
C LEU A 12 3.12 -30.36 12.15
N LEU A 13 2.09 -30.74 11.39
CA LEU A 13 1.95 -30.35 9.98
C LEU A 13 0.76 -29.40 9.72
N SER A 14 0.02 -29.01 10.74
CA SER A 14 -0.87 -27.85 10.65
C SER A 14 -0.06 -26.58 10.81
N GLY A 15 0.75 -26.29 9.78
CA GLY A 15 1.14 -24.91 9.51
C GLY A 15 -0.15 -24.10 9.49
N ALA A 16 -0.31 -23.21 10.46
CA ALA A 16 -1.31 -22.17 10.40
C ALA A 16 -1.11 -21.49 9.05
N GLY A 17 -2.01 -21.77 8.11
CA GLY A 17 -2.12 -21.02 6.89
C GLY A 17 -2.54 -19.62 7.29
N GLU A 18 -1.57 -18.77 7.63
CA GLU A 18 -1.64 -17.39 7.20
C GLU A 18 -1.76 -17.48 5.68
N SER A 19 -3.00 -17.52 5.20
CA SER A 19 -3.31 -17.23 3.82
C SER A 19 -2.83 -15.81 3.60
N ALA A 20 -1.54 -15.68 3.26
CA ALA A 20 -0.99 -14.53 2.58
C ALA A 20 -1.91 -14.34 1.39
N ALA A 21 -2.85 -13.40 1.55
CA ALA A 21 -3.87 -13.18 0.56
C ALA A 21 -3.15 -12.90 -0.75
N GLN A 22 -3.39 -13.78 -1.73
CA GLN A 22 -2.58 -13.81 -2.93
C GLN A 22 -2.82 -12.51 -3.69
N ASN A 23 -1.72 -11.86 -4.06
CA ASN A 23 -1.77 -10.71 -4.94
C ASN A 23 -2.26 -11.18 -6.30
N VAL A 24 -3.40 -10.64 -6.74
CA VAL A 24 -3.96 -10.86 -8.06
C VAL A 24 -3.53 -9.73 -9.00
N PRO A 25 -3.40 -10.02 -10.31
CA PRO A 25 -3.22 -8.99 -11.32
C PRO A 25 -4.34 -7.95 -11.26
N LEU A 26 -3.99 -6.69 -11.56
CA LEU A 26 -4.97 -5.60 -11.59
C LEU A 26 -5.94 -5.78 -12.78
N THR A 27 -7.21 -5.45 -12.57
CA THR A 27 -8.15 -5.23 -13.67
C THR A 27 -7.85 -3.90 -14.40
N ALA A 28 -8.40 -3.69 -15.59
CA ALA A 28 -8.22 -2.42 -16.34
C ALA A 28 -8.71 -1.19 -15.55
N GLU A 29 -9.81 -1.33 -14.81
CA GLU A 29 -10.35 -0.29 -13.92
C GLU A 29 -9.38 0.02 -12.78
N GLN A 30 -8.83 -1.01 -12.13
CA GLN A 30 -7.87 -0.86 -11.03
C GLN A 30 -6.54 -0.27 -11.53
N GLN A 31 -6.11 -0.66 -12.73
CA GLN A 31 -4.90 -0.10 -13.35
C GLN A 31 -5.07 1.39 -13.66
N THR A 32 -6.24 1.79 -14.17
CA THR A 32 -6.58 3.21 -14.36
C THR A 32 -6.56 3.97 -13.05
N PHE A 33 -7.13 3.40 -11.98
CA PHE A 33 -7.09 3.99 -10.64
C PHE A 33 -5.66 4.17 -10.12
N VAL A 34 -4.81 3.13 -10.23
CA VAL A 34 -3.39 3.19 -9.85
C VAL A 34 -2.65 4.27 -10.62
N GLN A 35 -2.89 4.37 -11.93
CA GLN A 35 -2.23 5.39 -12.76
C GLN A 35 -2.61 6.80 -12.31
N ARG A 36 -3.90 7.07 -12.09
CA ARG A 36 -4.35 8.38 -11.58
C ARG A 36 -3.76 8.69 -10.20
N TYR A 37 -3.64 7.69 -9.33
CA TYR A 37 -3.02 7.84 -8.01
C TYR A 37 -1.54 8.23 -8.16
N VAL A 38 -0.78 7.49 -8.97
CA VAL A 38 0.65 7.78 -9.20
C VAL A 38 0.84 9.16 -9.84
N ASP A 39 -0.01 9.54 -10.79
CA ASP A 39 0.04 10.86 -11.43
C ASP A 39 -0.24 11.98 -10.43
N ALA A 40 -1.20 11.80 -9.52
CA ALA A 40 -1.49 12.75 -8.45
C ALA A 40 -0.31 12.88 -7.46
N VAL A 41 0.35 11.78 -7.10
CA VAL A 41 1.55 11.80 -6.25
C VAL A 41 2.71 12.51 -6.95
N ARG A 42 2.97 12.19 -8.22
CA ARG A 42 4.02 12.84 -9.03
C ARG A 42 3.78 14.34 -9.18
N ALA A 43 2.53 14.74 -9.40
CA ALA A 43 2.13 16.14 -9.50
C ALA A 43 2.11 16.85 -8.14
N LYS A 44 2.25 16.12 -7.04
CA LYS A 44 2.08 16.63 -5.66
C LYS A 44 0.74 17.34 -5.45
N ASP A 45 -0.32 16.77 -6.04
CA ASP A 45 -1.66 17.36 -6.06
C ASP A 45 -2.58 16.60 -5.10
N THR A 46 -2.79 17.18 -3.92
CA THR A 46 -3.69 16.61 -2.90
C THR A 46 -5.15 16.64 -3.34
N GLY A 47 -5.54 17.59 -4.20
CA GLY A 47 -6.89 17.67 -4.76
C GLY A 47 -7.19 16.47 -5.66
N ARG A 48 -6.25 16.10 -6.53
CA ARG A 48 -6.35 14.88 -7.35
C ARG A 48 -6.37 13.61 -6.51
N LEU A 49 -5.61 13.54 -5.41
CA LEU A 49 -5.70 12.41 -4.48
C LEU A 49 -7.06 12.31 -3.81
N LYS A 50 -7.61 13.44 -3.33
CA LYS A 50 -8.95 13.50 -2.74
C LYS A 50 -10.02 13.05 -3.73
N ALA A 51 -9.90 13.43 -5.01
CA ALA A 51 -10.84 13.05 -6.06
C ALA A 51 -10.88 11.52 -6.35
N LEU A 52 -9.87 10.76 -5.92
CA LEU A 52 -9.85 9.30 -6.03
C LEU A 52 -10.54 8.59 -4.87
N VAL A 53 -10.90 9.31 -3.81
CA VAL A 53 -11.61 8.75 -2.67
C VAL A 53 -13.10 8.67 -2.99
N HIS A 54 -13.74 7.58 -2.56
CA HIS A 54 -15.17 7.39 -2.77
C HIS A 54 -15.98 8.54 -2.14
N PRO A 55 -16.97 9.14 -2.83
CA PRO A 55 -17.72 10.30 -2.34
C PRO A 55 -18.35 10.09 -0.96
N LYS A 56 -18.90 8.90 -0.69
CA LYS A 56 -19.43 8.53 0.65
C LYS A 56 -18.37 8.59 1.77
N SER A 57 -17.11 8.30 1.47
CA SER A 57 -16.02 8.43 2.44
C SER A 57 -15.61 9.88 2.64
N LEU A 58 -15.62 10.69 1.57
CA LEU A 58 -15.38 12.14 1.68
C LEU A 58 -16.48 12.84 2.50
N ALA A 59 -17.73 12.40 2.37
CA ALA A 59 -18.85 12.94 3.15
C ALA A 59 -18.73 12.68 4.66
N CYS A 60 -17.89 11.73 5.09
CA CYS A 60 -17.60 11.50 6.51
C CYS A 60 -16.58 12.48 7.09
N ILE A 61 -15.89 13.27 6.27
CA ILE A 61 -14.94 14.28 6.73
C ILE A 61 -15.72 15.48 7.25
N ARG A 62 -15.62 15.71 8.55
CA ARG A 62 -16.25 16.84 9.24
C ARG A 62 -15.28 18.01 9.34
N SER A 63 -15.80 19.22 9.56
CA SER A 63 -14.98 20.42 9.71
C SER A 63 -13.96 20.31 10.86
N ASP A 64 -14.33 19.65 11.96
CA ASP A 64 -13.47 19.40 13.12
C ASP A 64 -12.36 18.36 12.90
N SER A 65 -12.48 17.51 11.87
CA SER A 65 -11.49 16.51 11.48
C SER A 65 -10.78 16.81 10.16
N ALA A 66 -11.16 17.89 9.47
CA ALA A 66 -10.65 18.23 8.14
C ALA A 66 -9.12 18.37 8.10
N SER A 67 -8.53 19.03 9.10
CA SER A 67 -7.07 19.23 9.19
C SER A 67 -6.30 17.91 9.29
N PHE A 68 -6.83 16.94 10.05
CA PHE A 68 -6.25 15.61 10.14
C PHE A 68 -6.22 14.93 8.78
N PHE A 69 -7.32 14.99 8.01
CA PHE A 69 -7.35 14.41 6.67
C PHE A 69 -6.45 15.17 5.69
N ASP A 70 -6.37 16.50 5.79
CA ASP A 70 -5.44 17.31 4.99
C ASP A 70 -3.99 16.88 5.20
N ASP A 71 -3.57 16.65 6.45
CA ASP A 71 -2.26 16.11 6.78
C ASP A 71 -2.06 14.69 6.24
N VAL A 72 -3.08 13.83 6.31
CA VAL A 72 -3.05 12.49 5.70
C VAL A 72 -2.78 12.61 4.20
N PHE A 73 -3.49 13.45 3.46
CA PHE A 73 -3.26 13.62 2.01
C PHE A 73 -1.90 14.25 1.72
N ALA A 74 -1.50 15.29 2.47
CA ALA A 74 -0.20 15.93 2.31
C ALA A 74 0.95 14.94 2.57
N SER A 75 0.79 14.02 3.53
CA SER A 75 1.79 12.99 3.83
C SER A 75 2.08 12.07 2.66
N ARG A 76 1.09 11.80 1.80
CA ARG A 76 1.23 10.88 0.66
C ARG A 76 2.11 11.44 -0.46
N ILE A 77 2.30 12.76 -0.51
CA ILE A 77 2.99 13.44 -1.61
C ILE A 77 4.33 14.09 -1.23
N ARG A 78 4.76 13.96 0.03
CA ARG A 78 5.96 14.65 0.53
C ARG A 78 7.25 14.20 -0.17
N ASP A 79 7.50 12.90 -0.27
CA ASP A 79 8.87 12.39 -0.45
C ASP A 79 9.19 11.78 -1.83
N GLN A 80 8.29 11.87 -2.81
CA GLN A 80 8.39 11.03 -4.02
C GLN A 80 8.48 11.83 -5.33
N VAL A 81 9.70 11.97 -5.86
CA VAL A 81 9.99 12.76 -7.09
C VAL A 81 10.33 11.88 -8.30
N GLU A 82 10.91 10.69 -8.08
CA GLU A 82 11.19 9.72 -9.15
C GLU A 82 10.54 8.40 -8.75
N ILE A 83 9.37 8.09 -9.31
CA ILE A 83 8.58 6.91 -8.92
C ILE A 83 8.65 5.88 -10.05
N GLN A 84 9.39 4.81 -9.85
CA GLN A 84 9.04 3.53 -10.46
C GLN A 84 8.03 2.83 -9.53
N TYR A 85 7.00 2.21 -10.08
CA TYR A 85 6.00 1.53 -9.27
C TYR A 85 5.70 0.14 -9.79
N GLN A 86 5.41 -0.76 -8.86
CA GLN A 86 4.70 -2.01 -9.13
C GLN A 86 3.41 -1.98 -8.32
N ALA A 87 2.33 -2.53 -8.89
CA ALA A 87 1.06 -2.56 -8.20
C ALA A 87 0.36 -3.90 -8.38
N SER A 88 -0.34 -4.32 -7.33
CA SER A 88 -1.15 -5.53 -7.32
C SER A 88 -2.40 -5.33 -6.46
N ALA A 89 -3.44 -6.10 -6.74
CA ALA A 89 -4.66 -6.09 -5.93
C ALA A 89 -4.68 -7.32 -5.03
N GLN A 90 -5.29 -7.17 -3.86
CA GLN A 90 -5.55 -8.24 -2.93
C GLN A 90 -7.05 -8.25 -2.63
N PRO A 91 -7.78 -9.35 -2.89
CA PRO A 91 -9.20 -9.40 -2.61
C PRO A 91 -9.49 -9.26 -1.12
N VAL A 92 -10.60 -8.61 -0.80
CA VAL A 92 -11.17 -8.51 0.55
C VAL A 92 -12.49 -9.29 0.55
N PRO A 93 -12.49 -10.53 1.05
CA PRO A 93 -13.70 -11.35 1.07
C PRO A 93 -14.82 -10.68 1.90
N PRO A 94 -16.09 -10.86 1.50
CA PRO A 94 -17.21 -10.45 2.35
C PRO A 94 -17.11 -11.19 3.69
N GLY A 95 -17.29 -10.48 4.81
CA GLY A 95 -17.20 -11.04 6.16
C GLY A 95 -15.80 -11.11 6.78
N ARG A 96 -14.72 -10.81 6.04
CA ARG A 96 -13.38 -10.69 6.65
C ARG A 96 -13.30 -9.40 7.48
N PRO A 97 -12.97 -9.45 8.79
CA PRO A 97 -12.82 -8.25 9.61
C PRO A 97 -11.84 -7.25 8.99
N LEU A 98 -12.25 -6.00 8.87
CA LEU A 98 -11.38 -4.89 8.47
C LEU A 98 -10.56 -4.42 9.68
N LEU A 99 -9.46 -3.73 9.39
CA LEU A 99 -8.66 -3.11 10.43
C LEU A 99 -9.53 -2.09 11.18
N MET A 100 -9.59 -2.16 12.51
CA MET A 100 -10.44 -1.26 13.32
C MET A 100 -11.94 -1.34 12.99
N GLU A 101 -12.43 -2.43 12.38
CA GLU A 101 -13.88 -2.64 12.20
C GLU A 101 -14.57 -2.65 13.57
N GLY A 102 -15.52 -1.74 13.77
CA GLY A 102 -16.18 -1.51 15.06
C GLY A 102 -15.79 -0.18 15.71
N ASP A 103 -14.51 0.20 15.61
CA ASP A 103 -14.01 1.50 16.11
C ASP A 103 -14.11 2.61 15.05
N VAL A 104 -14.01 2.25 13.78
CA VAL A 104 -14.18 3.17 12.65
C VAL A 104 -15.32 2.70 11.74
N THR A 105 -16.10 3.67 11.25
CA THR A 105 -17.14 3.40 10.25
C THR A 105 -16.52 3.32 8.86
N TYR A 106 -16.75 2.21 8.17
CA TYR A 106 -16.44 2.05 6.75
C TYR A 106 -17.69 2.36 5.91
N PRO A 107 -17.92 3.61 5.47
CA PRO A 107 -19.13 3.97 4.72
C PRO A 107 -19.25 3.22 3.39
N VAL A 108 -18.11 2.75 2.87
CA VAL A 108 -18.03 1.78 1.77
C VAL A 108 -17.02 0.71 2.16
N ARG A 109 -17.46 -0.56 2.18
CA ARG A 109 -16.58 -1.70 2.44
C ARG A 109 -15.67 -1.92 1.21
N PRO A 110 -14.34 -1.91 1.37
CA PRO A 110 -13.43 -2.20 0.28
C PRO A 110 -13.62 -3.63 -0.22
N THR A 111 -13.61 -3.80 -1.54
CA THR A 111 -13.61 -5.14 -2.17
C THR A 111 -12.19 -5.62 -2.45
N HIS A 112 -11.24 -4.68 -2.63
CA HIS A 112 -9.83 -4.98 -2.85
C HIS A 112 -8.94 -4.00 -2.10
N TRP A 113 -7.79 -4.48 -1.64
CA TRP A 113 -6.66 -3.65 -1.28
C TRP A 113 -5.72 -3.56 -2.47
N VAL A 114 -5.39 -2.36 -2.90
CA VAL A 114 -4.35 -2.18 -3.92
C VAL A 114 -3.06 -1.82 -3.21
N GLN A 115 -2.04 -2.64 -3.41
CA GLN A 115 -0.68 -2.35 -2.95
C GLN A 115 0.09 -1.70 -4.09
N ILE A 116 0.69 -0.55 -3.82
CA ILE A 116 1.54 0.19 -4.75
C ILE A 116 2.91 0.30 -4.10
N ASP A 117 3.86 -0.46 -4.65
CA ASP A 117 5.24 -0.47 -4.21
C ASP A 117 6.03 0.56 -5.01
N LEU A 118 6.41 1.63 -4.31
CA LEU A 118 7.09 2.79 -4.88
C LEU A 118 8.58 2.63 -4.64
N ALA A 119 9.32 2.48 -5.74
CA ALA A 119 10.77 2.47 -5.74
C ALA A 119 11.29 3.85 -6.17
N PRO A 120 12.34 4.38 -5.52
CA PRO A 120 13.06 5.52 -6.07
C PRO A 120 13.51 5.15 -7.48
N GLY A 121 13.20 5.99 -8.47
CA GLY A 121 13.75 5.87 -9.81
C GLY A 121 15.26 5.78 -9.72
N ALA A 122 15.86 4.96 -10.59
CA ALA A 122 17.30 4.96 -10.74
C ALA A 122 17.72 6.36 -11.16
N THR A 123 18.22 7.15 -10.20
CA THR A 123 18.78 8.49 -10.44
C THR A 123 19.55 8.46 -11.76
N ALA A 124 19.11 9.27 -12.73
CA ALA A 124 19.80 9.43 -14.00
C ALA A 124 21.30 9.59 -13.70
N GLU A 125 22.10 8.74 -14.32
CA GLU A 125 23.54 8.64 -14.11
C GLU A 125 24.17 10.01 -14.40
N ARG A 126 24.40 10.82 -13.35
CA ARG A 126 25.12 12.09 -13.48
C ARG A 126 26.45 11.79 -14.16
N PRO A 127 26.84 12.52 -15.23
CA PRO A 127 28.07 12.24 -15.94
C PRO A 127 29.22 12.23 -14.94
N ARG A 128 29.96 11.13 -14.88
CA ARG A 128 31.09 10.93 -13.97
C ARG A 128 32.12 12.02 -14.19
N ARG A 129 32.02 13.14 -13.47
CA ARG A 129 33.17 14.03 -13.27
C ARG A 129 34.18 13.24 -12.44
N ARG A 130 35.28 12.91 -13.10
CA ARG A 130 36.49 12.27 -12.59
C ARG A 130 36.96 12.99 -11.32
N TRP A 131 36.63 12.45 -10.15
CA TRP A 131 37.19 12.87 -8.86
C TRP A 131 37.80 11.65 -8.16
N ARG A 132 38.99 11.89 -7.62
CA ARG A 132 39.94 10.92 -7.09
C ARG A 132 39.36 10.07 -5.97
N SER A 133 39.93 8.87 -5.88
CA SER A 133 39.68 7.80 -4.93
C SER A 133 39.52 8.28 -3.48
N ILE A 134 38.28 8.41 -3.04
CA ILE A 134 37.91 8.35 -1.63
C ILE A 134 36.94 7.18 -1.54
N ALA A 135 37.23 6.24 -0.65
CA ALA A 135 36.44 5.02 -0.44
C ALA A 135 34.94 5.35 -0.40
N ARG A 136 34.17 4.82 -1.36
CA ARG A 136 32.72 5.02 -1.40
C ARG A 136 32.11 4.31 -0.18
N PRO A 137 31.42 5.01 0.74
CA PRO A 137 30.63 4.32 1.75
C PRO A 137 29.56 3.50 1.04
N LYS A 138 29.41 2.24 1.46
CA LYS A 138 28.43 1.27 0.96
C LYS A 138 27.04 1.92 1.06
N ARG A 139 26.54 2.48 -0.06
CA ARG A 139 25.22 3.15 -0.09
C ARG A 139 24.18 2.10 0.25
N ARG A 140 23.54 2.22 1.42
CA ARG A 140 22.37 1.42 1.77
C ARG A 140 21.28 1.71 0.72
N PRO A 141 20.62 0.70 0.15
CA PRO A 141 19.48 0.93 -0.73
C PRO A 141 18.44 1.77 0.01
N ARG A 142 17.93 2.82 -0.63
CA ARG A 142 16.83 3.61 -0.06
C ARG A 142 15.63 2.69 0.19
N PRO A 143 14.89 2.87 1.30
CA PRO A 143 13.77 2.01 1.61
C PRO A 143 12.71 2.08 0.50
N ARG A 144 12.22 0.91 0.07
CA ARG A 144 11.01 0.80 -0.75
C ARG A 144 9.84 1.32 0.08
N THR A 145 9.09 2.29 -0.45
CA THR A 145 7.88 2.77 0.22
C THR A 145 6.71 2.02 -0.35
N SER A 146 6.08 1.15 0.44
CA SER A 146 4.83 0.49 0.05
C SER A 146 3.65 1.28 0.57
N VAL A 147 2.67 1.54 -0.28
CA VAL A 147 1.40 2.15 0.13
C VAL A 147 0.27 1.20 -0.21
N ARG A 148 -0.58 0.93 0.78
CA ARG A 148 -1.82 0.19 0.58
C ARG A 148 -2.99 1.17 0.54
N VAL A 149 -3.79 1.10 -0.52
CA VAL A 149 -4.97 1.94 -0.72
C VAL A 149 -6.21 1.06 -0.87
N SER A 150 -7.33 1.48 -0.28
CA SER A 150 -8.62 0.82 -0.44
C SER A 150 -9.17 1.08 -1.84
N TRP A 151 -9.63 0.02 -2.50
CA TRP A 151 -10.37 0.13 -3.76
C TRP A 151 -11.77 -0.44 -3.59
N SER A 152 -12.76 0.30 -4.09
CA SER A 152 -14.15 -0.11 -4.24
C SER A 152 -14.61 0.39 -5.59
N ARG A 153 -15.45 -0.39 -6.27
CA ARG A 153 -16.10 0.08 -7.49
C ARG A 153 -17.02 1.25 -7.11
N THR A 154 -16.74 2.43 -7.65
CA THR A 154 -17.61 3.62 -7.61
C THR A 154 -18.79 3.44 -8.54
#